data_AF-A0A067GUS9-F1
#
_entry.id   AF-A0A067GUS9-F1
#
_cell.length_a   1.000
_cell.length_b   1.000
_cell.length_c   1.000
_cell.angle_alpha   90.00
_cell.angle_beta   90.00
_cell.angle_gamma   90.00
#
_symmetry.space_group_name_H-M   'P 1'
#
loop_
_entity.id
_entity.type
_entity.pdbx_description
1 polymer ?
#
loop_
_entity_poly.entity_id
_entity_poly.type
_entity_poly.pdbx_seq_one_letter_code
_entity_poly.pdbx_strand_id
1 'polypeptide(L)'
;MAPKQGKPRVSRNPELIRGIGKFSRSKMYHKRGLWAIKAKNGGVFPRHDPKPKAAAPAEKPPKFYPADDVKKPLVNKRKPKPTKLRASITPGTVLIILAGRFKGKRVVFLKQLPSGLLLVSGPFKINGVPLRRVNQSYVIGTSTKVDISGVNVDKFDDKYFAKEVERKKKKGENEFFESEKEVR
;
A
#
# COMPACT_ATOMS: atom_id res chain seq x y z
N MET A 1 4.42 -38.89 -3.99
CA MET A 1 3.19 -38.07 -3.96
C MET A 1 3.52 -36.68 -3.41
N ALA A 2 3.45 -35.63 -4.23
CA ALA A 2 3.67 -34.26 -3.76
C ALA A 2 2.58 -33.87 -2.73
N PRO A 3 2.92 -33.19 -1.62
CA PRO A 3 1.93 -32.77 -0.64
C PRO A 3 0.94 -31.81 -1.31
N LYS A 4 -0.35 -32.18 -1.31
CA LYS A 4 -1.45 -31.32 -1.79
C LYS A 4 -1.29 -29.94 -1.15
N GLN A 5 -1.20 -28.89 -1.97
CA GLN A 5 -1.17 -27.50 -1.50
C GLN A 5 -2.42 -27.25 -0.65
N GLY A 6 -2.24 -27.23 0.67
CA GLY A 6 -3.33 -27.04 1.62
C GLY A 6 -3.91 -25.64 1.46
N LYS A 7 -5.25 -25.53 1.47
CA LYS A 7 -5.93 -24.22 1.55
C LYS A 7 -5.30 -23.38 2.68
N PRO A 8 -5.06 -22.07 2.46
CA PRO A 8 -4.44 -21.23 3.48
C PRO A 8 -5.26 -21.29 4.78
N ARG A 9 -4.58 -21.50 5.91
CA ARG A 9 -5.24 -21.62 7.22
C ARG A 9 -5.88 -20.29 7.60
N VAL A 10 -7.20 -20.20 7.46
CA VAL A 10 -7.99 -19.07 7.97
C VAL A 10 -8.09 -19.16 9.50
N SER A 11 -8.15 -18.01 10.18
CA SER A 11 -8.38 -17.94 11.62
C SER A 11 -9.63 -18.73 12.03
N ARG A 12 -9.50 -19.67 12.98
CA ARG A 12 -10.65 -20.40 13.57
C ARG A 12 -11.46 -19.55 14.55
N ASN A 13 -11.01 -18.32 14.84
CA ASN A 13 -11.71 -17.33 15.66
C ASN A 13 -12.05 -16.11 14.80
N PRO A 14 -13.31 -15.94 14.36
CA PRO A 14 -13.72 -14.73 13.66
C PRO A 14 -13.61 -13.52 14.59
N GLU A 15 -13.36 -12.34 14.03
CA GLU A 15 -13.36 -11.09 14.79
C GLU A 15 -14.80 -10.71 15.18
N LEU A 16 -15.00 -10.30 16.43
CA LEU A 16 -16.25 -9.66 16.86
C LEU A 16 -16.19 -8.17 16.52
N ILE A 17 -15.07 -7.54 16.90
CA ILE A 17 -14.68 -6.17 16.57
C ILE A 17 -13.18 -6.23 16.23
N ARG A 18 -12.65 -5.26 15.48
CA ARG A 18 -11.25 -5.21 15.07
C ARG A 18 -10.31 -5.40 16.28
N GLY A 19 -9.54 -6.49 16.28
CA GLY A 19 -8.59 -6.82 17.36
C GLY A 19 -9.16 -7.65 18.51
N ILE A 20 -10.49 -7.89 18.54
CA ILE A 20 -11.16 -8.71 19.55
C ILE A 20 -11.80 -9.92 18.87
N GLY A 21 -11.33 -11.12 19.20
CA GLY A 21 -11.89 -12.37 18.71
C GLY A 21 -13.25 -12.69 19.36
N LYS A 22 -14.16 -13.32 18.61
CA LYS A 22 -15.50 -13.71 19.08
C LYS A 22 -15.47 -14.75 20.21
N PHE A 23 -14.48 -15.65 20.19
CA PHE A 23 -14.33 -16.72 21.18
C PHE A 23 -13.22 -16.43 22.19
N SER A 24 -13.46 -16.81 23.44
CA SER A 24 -12.49 -16.76 24.54
C SER A 24 -11.33 -17.75 24.34
N ARG A 25 -10.25 -17.58 25.12
CA ARG A 25 -9.06 -18.43 25.09
C ARG A 25 -9.37 -19.90 25.41
N SER A 26 -10.26 -20.17 26.36
CA SER A 26 -10.67 -21.53 26.75
C SER A 26 -11.44 -22.25 25.63
N LYS A 27 -12.43 -21.58 25.02
CA LYS A 27 -13.15 -22.14 23.87
C LYS A 27 -12.22 -22.39 22.68
N MET A 28 -11.27 -21.48 22.43
CA MET A 28 -10.26 -21.64 21.38
C MET A 28 -9.25 -22.75 21.67
N TYR A 29 -8.92 -23.01 22.93
CA TYR A 29 -8.04 -24.11 23.35
C TYR A 29 -8.63 -25.47 22.94
N HIS A 30 -9.94 -25.66 23.20
CA HIS A 30 -10.65 -26.87 22.76
C HIS A 30 -10.82 -26.94 21.24
N LYS A 31 -11.28 -25.85 20.61
CA LYS A 31 -11.52 -25.79 19.15
C LYS A 31 -10.25 -25.96 18.30
N ARG A 32 -9.09 -25.57 18.82
CA ARG A 32 -7.79 -25.78 18.15
C ARG A 32 -7.25 -27.19 18.34
N GLY A 33 -7.82 -27.99 19.24
CA GLY A 33 -7.29 -29.31 19.60
C GLY A 33 -5.98 -29.23 20.39
N LEU A 34 -5.65 -28.07 20.96
CA LEU A 34 -4.42 -27.89 21.73
C LEU A 34 -4.39 -28.80 22.96
N TRP A 35 -5.54 -29.05 23.56
CA TRP A 35 -5.70 -30.00 24.66
C TRP A 35 -5.24 -31.42 24.29
N ALA A 36 -5.60 -31.90 23.09
CA ALA A 36 -5.22 -33.23 22.62
C ALA A 36 -3.72 -33.29 22.31
N ILE A 37 -3.14 -32.23 21.73
CA ILE A 37 -1.70 -32.13 21.48
C ILE A 37 -0.92 -32.12 22.80
N LYS A 38 -1.41 -31.38 23.80
CA LYS A 38 -0.80 -31.32 25.12
C LYS A 38 -0.85 -32.67 25.83
N ALA A 39 -1.99 -33.36 25.76
CA ALA A 39 -2.15 -34.70 26.32
C ALA A 39 -1.21 -35.71 25.67
N LYS A 40 -1.06 -35.67 24.34
CA LYS A 40 -0.15 -36.56 23.60
C LYS A 40 1.34 -36.35 23.94
N ASN A 41 1.72 -35.16 24.39
CA ASN A 41 3.10 -34.80 24.70
C ASN A 41 3.34 -34.71 26.21
N GLY A 42 2.70 -35.58 26.99
CA GLY A 42 2.95 -35.69 28.44
C GLY A 42 2.59 -34.44 29.24
N GLY A 43 1.60 -33.66 28.80
CA GLY A 43 1.18 -32.44 29.48
C GLY A 43 1.97 -31.19 29.10
N VAL A 44 2.92 -31.26 28.16
CA VAL A 44 3.73 -30.11 27.71
C VAL A 44 3.49 -29.83 26.22
N PHE A 45 3.59 -28.56 25.81
CA PHE A 45 3.52 -28.21 24.38
C PHE A 45 4.88 -28.42 23.71
N PRO A 46 4.93 -28.90 22.44
CA PRO A 46 6.17 -28.99 21.69
C PRO A 46 6.88 -27.63 21.62
N ARG A 47 8.17 -27.61 21.95
CA ARG A 47 9.05 -26.44 21.77
C ARG A 47 9.95 -26.69 20.57
N HIS A 48 10.19 -25.65 19.80
CA HIS A 48 11.23 -25.64 18.77
C HIS A 48 12.35 -24.73 19.26
N ASP A 49 13.41 -25.33 19.78
CA ASP A 49 14.61 -24.58 20.15
C ASP A 49 15.32 -24.09 18.89
N PRO A 50 15.86 -22.85 18.90
CA PRO A 50 16.58 -22.30 17.77
C PRO A 50 17.79 -23.17 17.45
N LYS A 51 17.88 -23.64 16.20
CA LYS A 51 19.03 -24.39 15.70
C LYS A 51 20.29 -23.51 15.84
N PRO A 52 21.43 -24.03 16.34
CA PRO A 52 22.64 -23.23 16.50
C PRO A 52 23.04 -22.62 15.15
N LYS A 53 23.17 -21.30 15.12
CA LYS A 53 23.54 -20.54 13.92
C LYS A 53 25.02 -20.79 13.65
N ALA A 54 25.35 -21.30 12.45
CA ALA A 54 26.73 -21.50 12.03
C ALA A 54 27.52 -20.18 12.10
N ALA A 55 28.78 -20.25 12.50
CA ALA A 55 29.66 -19.09 12.65
C ALA A 55 29.78 -18.32 11.32
N ALA A 56 29.44 -17.03 11.34
CA ALA A 56 29.57 -16.16 10.17
C ALA A 56 31.07 -15.88 9.89
N PRO A 57 31.48 -15.74 8.62
CA PRO A 57 32.86 -15.37 8.27
C PRO A 57 33.22 -13.98 8.82
N ALA A 58 34.50 -13.81 9.21
CA ALA A 58 34.99 -12.57 9.81
C ALA A 58 34.98 -11.40 8.79
N GLU A 59 34.20 -10.36 9.08
CA GLU A 59 34.17 -9.12 8.30
C GLU A 59 35.36 -8.22 8.69
N LYS A 60 36.09 -7.69 7.70
CA LYS A 60 37.20 -6.74 7.94
C LYS A 60 36.66 -5.40 8.46
N PRO A 61 37.27 -4.78 9.48
CA PRO A 61 36.79 -3.50 10.01
C PRO A 61 36.96 -2.37 8.99
N PRO A 62 36.09 -1.34 9.02
CA PRO A 62 36.23 -0.16 8.17
C PRO A 62 37.50 0.62 8.50
N LYS A 63 38.14 1.22 7.49
CA LYS A 63 39.36 2.03 7.65
C LYS A 63 39.11 3.37 8.35
N PHE A 64 37.88 3.88 8.29
CA PHE A 64 37.48 5.19 8.79
C PHE A 64 36.53 5.06 9.97
N TYR A 65 36.81 5.81 11.05
CA TYR A 65 35.98 5.91 12.24
C TYR A 65 35.56 7.38 12.42
N PRO A 66 34.25 7.67 12.59
CA PRO A 66 33.81 9.01 12.94
C PRO A 66 34.27 9.37 14.36
N ALA A 67 34.48 10.67 14.63
CA ALA A 67 34.90 11.15 15.95
C ALA A 67 33.79 10.99 17.02
N ASP A 68 32.52 11.06 16.60
CA ASP A 68 31.35 10.94 17.46
C ASP A 68 30.44 9.79 17.01
N ASP A 69 29.88 9.07 17.99
CA ASP A 69 28.89 8.04 17.75
C ASP A 69 27.50 8.64 17.49
N VAL A 70 27.01 8.48 16.26
CA VAL A 70 25.64 8.88 15.91
C VAL A 70 24.66 7.82 16.41
N LYS A 71 23.77 8.23 17.33
CA LYS A 71 22.73 7.34 17.87
C LYS A 71 21.82 6.82 16.75
N LYS A 72 21.65 5.49 16.69
CA LYS A 72 20.73 4.86 15.74
C LYS A 72 19.29 5.33 16.00
N PRO A 73 18.57 5.80 14.97
CA PRO A 73 17.18 6.22 15.13
C PRO A 73 16.30 5.02 15.55
N LEU A 74 15.28 5.30 16.35
CA LEU A 74 14.33 4.28 16.79
C LEU A 74 13.57 3.70 15.59
N VAL A 75 13.38 2.38 15.60
CA VAL A 75 12.67 1.69 14.52
C VAL A 75 11.18 2.06 14.52
N ASN A 76 10.76 2.84 13.53
CA ASN A 76 9.35 3.13 13.32
C ASN A 76 8.65 1.97 12.61
N LYS A 77 7.71 1.30 13.30
CA LYS A 77 6.92 0.18 12.75
C LYS A 77 5.71 0.63 11.92
N ARG A 78 5.45 1.94 11.81
CA ARG A 78 4.30 2.47 11.05
C ARG A 78 4.54 2.29 9.55
N LYS A 79 3.65 1.56 8.89
CA LYS A 79 3.60 1.44 7.43
C LYS A 79 2.48 2.34 6.88
N PRO A 80 2.73 3.12 5.81
CA PRO A 80 1.67 3.87 5.15
C PRO A 80 0.63 2.89 4.62
N LYS A 81 -0.64 3.19 4.88
CA LYS A 81 -1.77 2.41 4.38
C LYS A 81 -2.46 3.20 3.27
N PRO A 82 -3.04 2.52 2.26
CA PRO A 82 -3.86 3.20 1.28
C PRO A 82 -5.00 3.94 1.98
N THR A 83 -5.37 5.09 1.43
CA THR A 83 -6.48 5.89 1.93
C THR A 83 -7.79 5.14 1.77
N LYS A 84 -8.73 5.32 2.69
CA LYS A 84 -10.07 4.75 2.56
C LYS A 84 -10.93 5.69 1.73
N LEU A 85 -11.64 5.16 0.73
CA LEU A 85 -12.61 5.93 -0.02
C LEU A 85 -13.75 6.40 0.87
N ARG A 86 -14.19 7.64 0.65
CA ARG A 86 -15.43 8.19 1.21
C ARG A 86 -16.61 7.48 0.54
N ALA A 87 -17.70 7.30 1.27
CA ALA A 87 -18.91 6.64 0.76
C ALA A 87 -19.51 7.33 -0.49
N SER A 88 -19.32 8.64 -0.64
CA SER A 88 -19.78 9.39 -1.82
C SER A 88 -18.99 9.09 -3.09
N ILE A 89 -17.78 8.54 -2.97
CA ILE A 89 -16.88 8.28 -4.09
C ILE A 89 -17.04 6.81 -4.47
N THR A 90 -17.95 6.56 -5.41
CA THR A 90 -18.17 5.27 -6.05
C THR A 90 -17.69 5.33 -7.50
N PRO A 91 -17.22 4.23 -8.10
CA PRO A 91 -16.91 4.20 -9.54
C PRO A 91 -18.09 4.78 -10.33
N GLY A 92 -17.84 5.72 -11.25
CA GLY A 92 -18.94 6.43 -11.93
C GLY A 92 -19.30 7.79 -11.37
N THR A 93 -18.98 8.07 -10.10
CA THR A 93 -19.35 9.34 -9.49
C THR A 93 -18.65 10.52 -10.17
N VAL A 94 -19.41 11.58 -10.44
CA VAL A 94 -18.86 12.85 -10.89
C VAL A 94 -18.28 13.61 -9.70
N LEU A 95 -17.04 14.05 -9.87
CA LEU A 95 -16.17 14.69 -8.91
C LEU A 95 -15.91 16.14 -9.34
N ILE A 96 -15.88 17.06 -8.38
CA ILE A 96 -15.42 18.44 -8.61
C ILE A 96 -14.01 18.57 -8.04
N ILE A 97 -13.05 18.91 -8.89
CA ILE A 97 -11.66 19.15 -8.47
C ILE A 97 -11.57 20.53 -7.80
N LEU A 98 -10.93 20.59 -6.63
CA LEU A 98 -10.80 21.83 -5.84
C LEU A 98 -9.45 22.53 -6.00
N ALA A 99 -8.42 21.82 -6.47
CA ALA A 99 -7.05 22.33 -6.51
C ALA A 99 -6.32 21.92 -7.81
N GLY A 100 -5.28 22.68 -8.15
CA GLY A 100 -4.48 22.48 -9.37
C GLY A 100 -5.11 23.09 -10.62
N ARG A 101 -4.50 22.81 -11.78
CA ARG A 101 -4.87 23.38 -13.09
C ARG A 101 -6.33 23.12 -13.51
N PHE A 102 -6.94 22.04 -13.01
CA PHE A 102 -8.31 21.65 -13.35
C PHE A 102 -9.34 21.98 -12.27
N LYS A 103 -9.04 22.94 -11.39
CA LYS A 103 -9.96 23.41 -10.35
C LYS A 103 -11.31 23.85 -10.96
N GLY A 104 -12.40 23.49 -10.28
CA GLY A 104 -13.78 23.78 -10.68
C GLY A 104 -14.33 22.85 -11.77
N LYS A 105 -13.49 22.06 -12.44
CA LYS A 105 -13.96 21.14 -13.47
C LYS A 105 -14.64 19.90 -12.87
N ARG A 106 -15.67 19.43 -13.56
CA ARG A 106 -16.38 18.19 -13.27
C ARG A 106 -15.71 17.03 -13.99
N VAL A 107 -15.44 15.97 -13.27
CA VAL A 107 -14.55 14.89 -13.72
C VAL A 107 -15.09 13.55 -13.22
N VAL A 108 -14.91 12.47 -13.95
CA VAL A 108 -15.51 11.18 -13.61
C VAL A 108 -14.50 10.30 -12.86
N PHE A 109 -14.91 9.71 -11.75
CA PHE A 109 -14.09 8.76 -10.99
C PHE A 109 -14.10 7.37 -11.63
N LEU A 110 -12.90 6.80 -11.85
CA LEU A 110 -12.74 5.47 -12.43
C LEU A 110 -12.46 4.42 -11.36
N LYS A 111 -11.26 4.48 -10.75
CA LYS A 111 -10.81 3.54 -9.72
C LYS A 111 -9.87 4.20 -8.73
N GLN A 112 -9.69 3.57 -7.58
CA GLN A 112 -8.61 3.93 -6.65
C GLN A 112 -7.33 3.18 -7.06
N LEU A 113 -6.22 3.89 -7.12
CA LEU A 113 -4.90 3.31 -7.40
C LEU A 113 -4.30 2.64 -6.15
N PRO A 114 -3.31 1.74 -6.29
CA PRO A 114 -2.61 1.13 -5.16
C PRO A 114 -2.01 2.13 -4.16
N SER A 115 -1.58 3.31 -4.64
CA SER A 115 -1.12 4.43 -3.81
C SER A 115 -2.20 5.05 -2.92
N GLY A 116 -3.48 4.82 -3.21
CA GLY A 116 -4.63 5.45 -2.58
C GLY A 116 -5.13 6.71 -3.30
N LEU A 117 -4.44 7.16 -4.36
CA LEU A 117 -4.92 8.26 -5.20
C LEU A 117 -6.10 7.84 -6.08
N LEU A 118 -6.94 8.79 -6.44
CA LEU A 118 -8.06 8.57 -7.34
C LEU A 118 -7.58 8.68 -8.79
N LEU A 119 -7.90 7.68 -9.61
CA LEU A 119 -7.80 7.80 -11.05
C LEU A 119 -9.08 8.42 -11.58
N VAL A 120 -8.92 9.54 -12.26
CA VAL A 120 -10.00 10.43 -12.66
C VAL A 120 -9.84 10.77 -14.15
N SER A 121 -10.94 10.85 -14.88
CA SER A 121 -10.98 11.25 -16.30
C SER A 121 -12.12 12.22 -16.53
N GLY A 122 -11.85 13.38 -17.12
CA GLY A 122 -12.90 14.30 -17.55
C GLY A 122 -12.91 14.25 -19.05
N PRO A 123 -13.82 13.48 -19.68
CA PRO A 123 -13.74 13.10 -21.08
C PRO A 123 -13.07 14.20 -21.91
N PHE A 124 -11.85 13.95 -22.39
CA PHE A 124 -10.89 15.01 -22.74
C PHE A 124 -11.47 16.01 -23.75
N LYS A 125 -12.30 15.52 -24.68
CA LYS A 125 -13.02 16.33 -25.67
C LYS A 125 -14.00 17.34 -25.06
N ILE A 126 -14.57 17.05 -23.90
CA ILE A 126 -15.59 17.88 -23.24
C ILE A 126 -14.91 18.88 -22.30
N ASN A 127 -14.11 18.38 -21.36
CA ASN A 127 -13.62 19.18 -20.23
C ASN A 127 -12.12 19.49 -20.31
N GLY A 128 -11.39 18.90 -21.26
CA GLY A 128 -9.94 19.06 -21.39
C GLY A 128 -9.15 18.51 -20.20
N VAL A 129 -9.72 17.58 -19.42
CA VAL A 129 -9.05 16.94 -18.29
C VAL A 129 -8.59 15.55 -18.73
N PRO A 130 -7.28 15.31 -18.89
CA PRO A 130 -6.79 13.99 -19.28
C PRO A 130 -6.98 12.98 -18.12
N LEU A 131 -6.59 11.73 -18.37
CA LEU A 131 -6.41 10.77 -17.28
C LEU A 131 -5.41 11.32 -16.27
N ARG A 132 -5.87 11.53 -15.03
CA ARG A 132 -5.10 12.20 -14.00
C ARG A 132 -5.28 11.52 -12.66
N ARG A 133 -4.19 11.50 -11.88
CA ARG A 133 -4.21 11.10 -10.47
C ARG A 133 -4.55 12.30 -9.60
N VAL A 134 -5.55 12.16 -8.74
CA VAL A 134 -6.01 13.24 -7.83
C VAL A 134 -6.13 12.71 -6.41
N ASN A 135 -5.69 13.49 -5.43
CA ASN A 135 -5.90 13.15 -4.03
C ASN A 135 -7.37 13.40 -3.64
N GLN A 136 -7.96 12.42 -2.98
CA GLN A 136 -9.34 12.43 -2.47
C GLN A 136 -9.70 13.67 -1.64
N SER A 137 -8.75 14.27 -0.92
CA SER A 137 -9.00 15.49 -0.13
C SER A 137 -9.32 16.72 -0.97
N TYR A 138 -8.85 16.76 -2.23
CA TYR A 138 -9.05 17.90 -3.13
C TYR A 138 -10.25 17.70 -4.06
N VAL A 139 -11.21 16.89 -3.65
CA VAL A 139 -12.37 16.53 -4.46
C VAL A 139 -13.66 16.59 -3.65
N ILE A 140 -14.70 17.15 -4.25
CA ILE A 140 -16.08 17.01 -3.79
C ILE A 140 -16.76 15.92 -4.63
N GLY A 141 -17.22 14.86 -3.97
CA GLY A 141 -18.08 13.85 -4.60
C GLY A 141 -19.50 14.38 -4.70
N THR A 142 -20.06 14.39 -5.90
CA THR A 142 -21.45 14.77 -6.14
C THR A 142 -22.38 13.56 -6.06
N SER A 143 -23.70 13.78 -6.12
CA SER A 143 -24.70 12.70 -6.20
C SER A 143 -24.81 12.09 -7.59
N THR A 144 -24.39 12.81 -8.64
CA THR A 144 -24.50 12.34 -10.03
C THR A 144 -23.51 11.20 -10.32
N LYS A 145 -24.03 10.13 -10.93
CA LYS A 145 -23.27 8.93 -11.29
C LYS A 145 -23.47 8.61 -12.76
N VAL A 146 -22.39 8.20 -13.41
CA VAL A 146 -22.36 7.70 -14.79
C VAL A 146 -22.03 6.21 -14.73
N ASP A 147 -22.67 5.38 -15.56
CA ASP A 147 -22.30 3.97 -15.63
C ASP A 147 -20.96 3.79 -16.39
N ILE A 148 -20.06 2.97 -15.82
CA ILE A 148 -18.69 2.74 -16.29
C ILE A 148 -18.41 1.25 -16.49
N SER A 149 -19.45 0.40 -16.43
CA SER A 149 -19.35 -1.05 -16.59
C SER A 149 -18.54 -1.51 -17.82
N GLY A 150 -18.58 -0.76 -18.93
CA GLY A 150 -17.87 -1.08 -20.17
C GLY A 150 -16.42 -0.57 -20.29
N VAL A 151 -15.88 0.17 -19.31
CA VAL A 151 -14.55 0.80 -19.44
C VAL A 151 -13.47 -0.07 -18.79
N ASN A 152 -12.47 -0.48 -19.57
CA ASN A 152 -11.31 -1.21 -19.05
C ASN A 152 -10.28 -0.25 -18.44
N VAL A 153 -10.00 -0.42 -17.15
CA VAL A 153 -9.09 0.45 -16.37
C VAL A 153 -7.89 -0.32 -15.81
N ASP A 154 -7.73 -1.60 -16.13
CA ASP A 154 -6.75 -2.49 -15.49
C ASP A 154 -5.31 -2.13 -15.84
N LYS A 155 -5.09 -1.57 -17.03
CA LYS A 155 -3.76 -1.16 -17.52
C LYS A 155 -3.14 0.00 -16.74
N PHE A 156 -3.95 0.80 -16.04
CA PHE A 156 -3.49 2.04 -15.40
C PHE A 156 -3.11 1.81 -13.93
N ASP A 157 -1.81 1.85 -13.66
CA ASP A 157 -1.24 1.79 -12.31
C ASP A 157 -0.43 3.04 -11.97
N ASP A 158 0.02 3.18 -10.72
CA ASP A 158 0.83 4.31 -10.29
C ASP A 158 2.13 4.50 -11.09
N LYS A 159 2.70 3.41 -11.60
CA LYS A 159 3.90 3.42 -12.45
C LYS A 159 3.64 4.07 -13.81
N TYR A 160 2.42 3.94 -14.35
CA TYR A 160 2.05 4.55 -15.62
C TYR A 160 2.15 6.08 -15.59
N PHE A 161 1.96 6.68 -14.40
CA PHE A 161 1.98 8.13 -14.21
C PHE A 161 3.25 8.62 -13.50
N ALA A 162 4.31 7.81 -13.43
CA ALA A 162 5.59 8.25 -12.89
C ALA A 162 6.22 9.29 -13.84
N LYS A 163 6.67 10.43 -13.30
CA LYS A 163 7.46 11.40 -14.07
C LYS A 163 8.83 10.77 -14.32
N GLU A 164 9.28 10.72 -15.57
CA GLU A 164 10.66 10.36 -15.86
C GLU A 164 11.57 11.44 -15.29
N VAL A 165 12.46 11.04 -14.38
CA VAL A 165 13.46 11.93 -13.81
C VAL A 165 14.77 11.61 -14.51
N GLU A 166 15.18 12.47 -15.44
CA GLU A 166 16.49 12.33 -16.06
C GLU A 166 17.58 12.51 -14.99
N ARG A 167 18.41 11.47 -14.83
CA ARG A 167 19.56 11.57 -13.94
C ARG A 167 20.59 12.46 -14.62
N LYS A 168 20.84 13.65 -14.06
CA LYS A 168 21.93 14.54 -14.49
C LYS A 168 23.24 13.74 -14.51
N LYS A 169 23.81 13.54 -15.70
CA LYS A 169 25.01 12.72 -15.92
C LYS A 169 26.32 13.48 -15.64
N LYS A 170 26.28 14.81 -15.56
CA LYS A 170 27.44 15.66 -15.26
C LYS A 170 27.08 16.67 -14.18
N LYS A 171 28.02 16.93 -13.27
CA LYS A 171 27.93 17.99 -12.25
C LYS A 171 28.64 19.22 -12.79
N GLY A 172 27.93 20.06 -13.54
CA GLY A 172 28.41 21.37 -13.99
C GLY A 172 27.39 22.46 -13.64
N GLU A 173 27.87 23.65 -13.29
CA GLU A 173 27.04 24.78 -12.82
C GLU A 173 26.09 25.31 -13.92
N ASN A 174 26.47 25.21 -15.19
CA ASN A 174 25.67 25.73 -16.32
C ASN A 174 24.40 24.91 -16.64
N GLU A 175 24.33 23.62 -16.28
CA GLU A 175 23.13 22.76 -16.45
C GLU A 175 22.09 22.94 -15.31
N PHE A 176 22.32 23.87 -14.38
CA PHE A 176 21.38 24.17 -13.30
C PHE A 176 20.17 24.97 -13.80
N PHE A 177 20.33 25.83 -14.81
CA PHE A 177 19.29 26.71 -15.34
C PHE A 177 18.53 26.14 -16.54
N GLU A 178 19.00 25.06 -17.16
CA GLU A 178 18.37 24.41 -18.33
C GLU A 178 17.25 23.40 -18.00
N SER A 179 16.72 23.39 -16.78
CA SER A 179 15.60 22.51 -16.43
C SER A 179 14.27 23.02 -16.98
N GLU A 180 13.80 22.33 -18.02
CA GLU A 180 12.40 22.08 -18.40
C GLU A 180 11.60 23.24 -19.04
N LYS A 181 11.63 23.31 -20.38
CA LYS A 181 10.41 23.64 -21.14
C LYS A 181 9.44 22.45 -20.99
N GLU A 182 8.55 22.51 -20.00
CA GLU A 182 7.44 21.56 -19.89
C GLU A 182 6.53 21.67 -21.13
N VAL A 183 6.47 20.61 -21.93
CA VAL A 183 5.42 20.44 -22.95
C VAL A 183 4.10 20.25 -22.21
N ARG A 184 3.17 21.15 -22.50
CA ARG A 184 1.96 21.46 -21.72
C ARG A 184 0.81 20.48 -21.94
#